data_AF-A0A356JXW7-F1
#
_entry.id   AF-A0A356JXW7-F1
#
_cell.length_a   1.000
_cell.length_b   1.000
_cell.length_c   1.000
_cell.angle_alpha   90.00
_cell.angle_beta   90.00
_cell.angle_gamma   90.00
#
_symmetry.space_group_name_H-M   'P 1'
#
loop_
_entity.id
_entity.type
_entity.pdbx_description
1 polymer ?
#
loop_
_entity_poly.entity_id
_entity_poly.type
_entity_poly.pdbx_seq_one_letter_code
_entity_poly.pdbx_strand_id
1 'polypeptide(L)'
;MWSYSASSYEEISEKVNSSSAEISLLNTFAEKIPLKKFGKVIFENSLYSPLPLSYSDLWFQKFKEQWKVVLDKRLKMWNKDFKKSEIKKKLKTYFSLEDFPKYPSRPWKKIGGDYNEKYECSIGFLNYYLKNEFPKYKQLLSTITLEGKFSIKENMYEFSDMISKLNSIISKNDFLVERLSSSGEYGSEIAHYASSEKEPDKEKLRSILFEIEGNALDLADSFAKFLTGFENLLFAMLGEKSTVYYGPLANLNKIMGADNKEFKENLAKFAYSIKFASEVLQAIIEMENISV
;
A
#
# COMPACT_ATOMS: atom_id res chain seq x y z
N MET A 1 0.80 5.94 26.58
CA MET A 1 1.70 6.98 27.12
C MET A 1 2.90 7.05 26.22
N TRP A 2 3.18 8.24 25.70
CA TRP A 2 4.25 8.49 24.74
C TRP A 2 5.58 8.62 25.49
N SER A 3 6.45 7.61 25.42
CA SER A 3 7.85 7.77 25.82
C SER A 3 8.63 8.35 24.64
N TYR A 4 8.55 9.68 24.45
CA TYR A 4 9.57 10.38 23.66
C TYR A 4 10.89 10.22 24.40
N SER A 5 11.88 9.61 23.75
CA SER A 5 13.21 9.41 24.33
C SER A 5 13.85 10.78 24.65
N ALA A 6 14.45 10.89 25.85
CA ALA A 6 15.17 12.10 26.29
C ALA A 6 16.24 12.57 25.28
N SER A 7 16.77 11.64 24.49
CA SER A 7 17.70 11.87 23.37
C SER A 7 17.17 12.86 22.31
N SER A 8 15.86 12.89 22.03
CA SER A 8 15.28 13.83 21.07
C SER A 8 15.31 15.28 21.57
N TYR A 9 15.25 15.51 22.88
CA TYR A 9 15.25 16.86 23.45
C TYR A 9 16.66 17.43 23.53
N GLU A 10 17.64 16.60 23.86
CA GLU A 10 19.06 16.99 23.89
C GLU A 10 19.55 17.39 22.49
N GLU A 11 19.25 16.60 21.46
CA GLU A 11 19.60 16.93 20.06
C GLU A 11 18.96 18.24 19.58
N ILE A 12 17.70 18.49 19.96
CA ILE A 12 17.02 19.74 19.63
C ILE A 12 17.69 20.91 20.37
N SER A 13 18.05 20.74 21.65
CA SER A 13 18.72 21.78 22.43
C SER A 13 20.10 22.13 21.86
N GLU A 14 20.85 21.12 21.41
CA GLU A 14 22.19 21.29 20.83
C GLU A 14 22.13 22.04 19.50
N LYS A 15 21.16 21.70 18.64
CA LYS A 15 20.90 22.43 17.39
C LYS A 15 20.48 23.88 17.65
N VAL A 16 19.59 24.12 18.62
CA VAL A 16 19.14 25.47 18.99
C VAL A 16 20.32 26.30 19.53
N ASN A 17 21.15 25.73 20.38
CA ASN A 17 22.33 26.40 20.94
C ASN A 17 23.35 26.72 19.84
N SER A 18 23.60 25.79 18.92
CA SER A 18 24.50 26.00 17.78
C SER A 18 24.00 27.11 16.86
N SER A 19 22.71 27.10 16.49
CA SER A 19 22.11 28.17 15.69
C SER A 19 22.13 29.53 16.42
N SER A 20 21.95 29.54 17.73
CA SER A 20 22.05 30.76 18.54
C SER A 20 23.48 31.34 18.54
N ALA A 21 24.49 30.49 18.61
CA ALA A 21 25.90 30.89 18.51
C ALA A 21 26.22 31.48 17.13
N GLU A 22 25.72 30.87 16.05
CA GLU A 22 25.89 31.38 14.68
C GLU A 22 25.20 32.75 14.48
N ILE A 23 23.99 32.93 15.00
CA ILE A 23 23.28 34.22 14.98
C ILE A 23 24.06 35.29 15.75
N SER A 24 24.66 34.91 16.88
CA SER A 24 25.49 35.83 17.69
C SER A 24 26.75 36.27 16.94
N LEU A 25 27.37 35.37 16.17
CA LEU A 25 28.49 35.69 15.28
C LEU A 25 28.08 36.66 14.16
N LEU A 26 26.91 36.43 13.54
CA LEU A 26 26.36 37.33 12.51
C LEU A 26 26.06 38.73 13.07
N ASN A 27 25.50 38.82 14.27
CA ASN A 27 25.27 40.10 14.95
C ASN A 27 26.59 40.82 15.25
N THR A 28 27.59 40.10 15.77
CA THR A 28 28.92 40.65 16.04
C THR A 28 29.60 41.16 14.75
N PHE A 29 29.43 40.44 13.63
CA PHE A 29 29.92 40.86 12.32
C PHE A 29 29.20 42.13 11.84
N ALA A 30 27.87 42.17 11.95
CA ALA A 30 27.06 43.32 11.56
C ALA A 30 27.40 44.59 12.37
N GLU A 31 27.75 44.45 13.65
CA GLU A 31 28.17 45.55 14.50
C GLU A 31 29.59 46.04 14.19
N LYS A 32 30.53 45.11 13.96
CA LYS A 32 31.95 45.45 13.75
C LYS A 32 32.25 45.95 12.35
N ILE A 33 31.53 45.49 11.33
CA ILE A 33 31.81 45.85 9.95
C ILE A 33 30.83 46.94 9.50
N PRO A 34 31.31 48.18 9.23
CA PRO A 34 30.46 49.27 8.81
C PRO A 34 30.11 49.15 7.32
N LEU A 35 29.35 48.11 6.95
CA LEU A 35 28.97 47.78 5.56
C LEU A 35 28.31 48.98 4.84
N LYS A 36 27.55 49.81 5.55
CA LYS A 36 26.95 51.03 5.01
C LYS A 36 28.02 52.05 4.56
N LYS A 37 29.13 52.18 5.29
CA LYS A 37 30.24 53.07 4.92
C LYS A 37 30.97 52.55 3.69
N PHE A 38 31.21 51.24 3.63
CA PHE A 38 31.79 50.60 2.44
C PHE A 38 30.91 50.79 1.21
N GLY A 39 29.59 50.59 1.33
CA GLY A 39 28.65 50.82 0.23
C GLY A 39 28.70 52.26 -0.31
N LYS A 40 28.78 53.26 0.56
CA LYS A 40 28.93 54.67 0.12
C LYS A 40 30.20 54.93 -0.68
N VAL A 41 31.31 54.25 -0.33
CA VAL A 41 32.59 54.38 -1.03
C VAL A 41 32.57 53.59 -2.35
N ILE A 42 32.09 52.35 -2.34
CA ILE A 42 32.05 51.46 -3.51
C ILE A 42 31.11 52.01 -4.61
N PHE A 43 29.97 52.57 -4.22
CA PHE A 43 29.00 53.14 -5.16
C PHE A 43 29.20 54.65 -5.40
N GLU A 44 30.29 55.22 -4.86
CA GLU A 44 30.63 56.66 -4.95
C GLU A 44 29.45 57.60 -4.65
N ASN A 45 28.55 57.17 -3.78
CA ASN A 45 27.29 57.85 -3.49
C ASN A 45 27.16 58.06 -1.98
N SER A 46 27.30 59.32 -1.55
CA SER A 46 27.23 59.71 -0.13
C SER A 46 25.84 59.51 0.49
N LEU A 47 24.79 59.49 -0.35
CA LEU A 47 23.40 59.23 0.01
C LEU A 47 23.03 57.75 -0.07
N TYR A 48 23.97 56.88 -0.44
CA TYR A 48 23.73 55.44 -0.48
C TYR A 48 23.24 54.94 0.88
N SER A 49 22.07 54.30 0.85
CA SER A 49 21.54 53.52 1.95
C SER A 49 21.12 52.17 1.37
N PRO A 50 21.46 51.05 2.02
CA PRO A 50 20.94 49.76 1.61
C PRO A 50 19.41 49.83 1.63
N LEU A 51 18.77 49.25 0.61
CA LEU A 51 17.31 49.09 0.56
C LEU A 51 16.86 48.34 1.83
N PRO A 52 15.80 48.79 2.52
CA PRO A 52 15.23 48.03 3.62
C PRO A 52 14.71 46.71 3.05
N LEU A 53 15.45 45.63 3.29
CA LEU A 53 14.98 44.28 2.99
C LEU A 53 13.92 43.92 4.03
N SER A 54 12.69 43.63 3.57
CA SER A 54 11.63 43.05 4.41
C SER A 54 11.98 41.60 4.76
N TYR A 55 12.96 41.42 5.64
CA TYR A 55 13.41 40.10 6.08
C TYR A 55 12.36 39.40 6.96
N SER A 56 11.45 40.15 7.60
CA SER A 56 10.37 39.59 8.42
C SER A 56 9.46 38.67 7.61
N ASP A 57 9.15 39.05 6.38
CA ASP A 57 8.20 38.33 5.55
C ASP A 57 8.83 37.06 4.96
N LEU A 58 10.13 37.12 4.63
CA LEU A 58 10.85 35.99 4.04
C LEU A 58 11.11 34.85 5.04
N TRP A 59 11.47 35.15 6.29
CA TRP A 59 11.65 34.10 7.30
C TRP A 59 10.31 33.47 7.67
N PHE A 60 9.25 34.28 7.81
CA PHE A 60 7.92 33.79 8.18
C PHE A 60 7.31 32.94 7.07
N GLN A 61 7.54 33.30 5.80
CA GLN A 61 7.18 32.48 4.65
C GLN A 61 7.88 31.12 4.69
N LYS A 62 9.22 31.09 4.87
CA LYS A 62 9.98 29.83 4.99
C LYS A 62 9.53 28.99 6.18
N PHE A 63 9.29 29.62 7.33
CA PHE A 63 8.77 28.94 8.51
C PHE A 63 7.39 28.30 8.24
N LYS A 64 6.49 29.05 7.62
CA LYS A 64 5.16 28.55 7.22
C LYS A 64 5.27 27.38 6.23
N GLU A 65 6.17 27.45 5.27
CA GLU A 65 6.44 26.35 4.32
C GLU A 65 6.93 25.10 5.04
N GLN A 66 7.88 25.23 5.97
CA GLN A 66 8.37 24.10 6.76
C GLN A 66 7.27 23.48 7.64
N TRP A 67 6.47 24.32 8.31
CA TRP A 67 5.33 23.83 9.08
C TRP A 67 4.29 23.14 8.21
N LYS A 68 4.05 23.64 7.00
CA LYS A 68 3.17 22.96 6.04
C LYS A 68 3.68 21.56 5.72
N VAL A 69 4.98 21.40 5.45
CA VAL A 69 5.60 20.08 5.21
C VAL A 69 5.42 19.15 6.42
N VAL A 70 5.67 19.63 7.63
CA VAL A 70 5.51 18.84 8.87
C VAL A 70 4.06 18.43 9.09
N LEU A 71 3.12 19.37 8.93
CA LEU A 71 1.69 19.11 9.08
C LEU A 71 1.17 18.15 8.01
N ASP A 72 1.56 18.34 6.76
CA ASP A 72 1.18 17.46 5.65
C ASP A 72 1.68 16.03 5.92
N LYS A 73 2.93 15.87 6.40
CA LYS A 73 3.46 14.54 6.78
C LYS A 73 2.67 13.90 7.91
N ARG A 74 2.40 14.66 8.99
CA ARG A 74 1.59 14.16 10.13
C ARG A 74 0.17 13.81 9.71
N LEU A 75 -0.45 14.62 8.86
CA LEU A 75 -1.80 14.39 8.37
C LEU A 75 -1.85 13.12 7.51
N LYS A 76 -0.86 12.89 6.64
CA LYS A 76 -0.76 11.65 5.86
C LYS A 76 -0.57 10.41 6.75
N MET A 77 0.28 10.49 7.78
CA MET A 77 0.44 9.41 8.76
C MET A 77 -0.87 9.11 9.47
N TRP A 78 -1.55 10.14 9.97
CA TRP A 78 -2.83 10.00 10.64
C TRP A 78 -3.90 9.41 9.71
N ASN A 79 -3.97 9.86 8.46
CA ASN A 79 -4.88 9.30 7.45
C ASN A 79 -4.59 7.81 7.18
N LYS A 80 -3.31 7.43 7.09
CA LYS A 80 -2.90 6.03 6.93
C LYS A 80 -3.34 5.17 8.11
N ASP A 81 -3.12 5.65 9.33
CA ASP A 81 -3.52 4.95 10.56
C ASP A 81 -5.05 4.85 10.70
N PHE A 82 -5.77 5.93 10.36
CA PHE A 82 -7.22 5.96 10.33
C PHE A 82 -7.77 4.92 9.34
N LYS A 83 -7.33 4.96 8.07
CA LYS A 83 -7.72 3.96 7.05
C LYS A 83 -7.38 2.54 7.51
N LYS A 84 -6.20 2.33 8.09
CA LYS A 84 -5.79 1.02 8.63
C LYS A 84 -6.78 0.52 9.69
N SER A 85 -7.26 1.39 10.59
CA SER A 85 -8.25 1.03 11.60
C SER A 85 -9.62 0.68 11.00
N GLU A 86 -10.05 1.38 9.96
CA GLU A 86 -11.30 1.08 9.25
C GLU A 86 -11.23 -0.26 8.52
N ILE A 87 -10.12 -0.54 7.85
CA ILE A 87 -9.91 -1.81 7.16
C ILE A 87 -9.89 -2.97 8.16
N LYS A 88 -9.27 -2.81 9.34
CA LYS A 88 -9.34 -3.84 10.39
C LYS A 88 -10.77 -4.13 10.82
N LYS A 89 -11.63 -3.11 10.94
CA LYS A 89 -13.06 -3.32 11.23
C LYS A 89 -13.73 -4.14 10.12
N LYS A 90 -13.47 -3.82 8.85
CA LYS A 90 -14.00 -4.60 7.71
C LYS A 90 -13.49 -6.04 7.71
N LEU A 91 -12.19 -6.26 7.95
CA LEU A 91 -11.57 -7.59 8.07
C LEU A 91 -12.21 -8.42 9.18
N LYS A 92 -12.47 -7.81 10.34
CA LYS A 92 -13.14 -8.47 11.46
C LYS A 92 -14.59 -8.82 11.12
N THR A 93 -15.33 -7.89 10.51
CA THR A 93 -16.74 -8.11 10.17
C THR A 93 -16.92 -9.17 9.09
N TYR A 94 -16.11 -9.16 8.04
CA TYR A 94 -16.31 -10.03 6.87
C TYR A 94 -15.56 -11.37 6.94
N PHE A 95 -14.38 -11.37 7.54
CA PHE A 95 -13.49 -12.55 7.55
C PHE A 95 -13.14 -13.03 8.96
N SER A 96 -13.70 -12.41 10.01
CA SER A 96 -13.36 -12.71 11.42
C SER A 96 -11.86 -12.57 11.73
N LEU A 97 -11.16 -11.71 10.99
CA LEU A 97 -9.74 -11.44 11.19
C LEU A 97 -9.54 -10.23 12.10
N GLU A 98 -8.81 -10.40 13.21
CA GLU A 98 -8.51 -9.29 14.14
C GLU A 98 -7.43 -8.35 13.59
N ASP A 99 -6.52 -8.89 12.80
CA ASP A 99 -5.38 -8.17 12.22
C ASP A 99 -5.17 -8.54 10.75
N PHE A 100 -4.31 -7.76 10.08
CA PHE A 100 -3.93 -8.04 8.70
C PHE A 100 -3.23 -9.40 8.62
N PRO A 101 -3.68 -10.29 7.70
CA PRO A 101 -3.01 -11.55 7.48
C PRO A 101 -1.59 -11.30 6.97
N LYS A 102 -0.64 -12.03 7.52
CA LYS A 102 0.78 -11.90 7.19
C LYS A 102 1.12 -12.80 6.01
N TYR A 103 1.98 -12.32 5.12
CA TYR A 103 2.55 -13.16 4.08
C TYR A 103 3.47 -14.24 4.71
N PRO A 104 3.49 -15.49 4.20
CA PRO A 104 4.21 -16.59 4.85
C PRO A 104 5.71 -16.35 5.01
N SER A 105 6.37 -15.88 3.95
CA SER A 105 7.81 -15.65 3.90
C SER A 105 8.08 -14.15 3.77
N ARG A 106 8.83 -13.58 4.72
CA ARG A 106 9.11 -12.13 4.81
C ARG A 106 10.61 -11.88 5.05
N PRO A 107 11.47 -12.23 4.10
CA PRO A 107 12.93 -12.14 4.27
C PRO A 107 13.42 -10.70 4.54
N TRP A 108 12.73 -9.69 4.01
CA TRP A 108 13.02 -8.28 4.22
C TRP A 108 13.01 -7.85 5.69
N LYS A 109 12.28 -8.54 6.58
CA LYS A 109 12.29 -8.25 8.02
C LYS A 109 13.65 -8.49 8.68
N LYS A 110 14.54 -9.25 8.04
CA LYS A 110 15.91 -9.49 8.50
C LYS A 110 16.86 -8.35 8.16
N ILE A 111 16.50 -7.52 7.18
CA ILE A 111 17.24 -6.33 6.79
C ILE A 111 16.88 -5.26 7.82
N GLY A 112 17.72 -5.08 8.84
CA GLY A 112 17.53 -3.97 9.78
C GLY A 112 17.57 -2.62 9.05
N GLY A 113 16.68 -1.69 9.42
CA GLY A 113 16.66 -0.31 8.89
C GLY A 113 15.27 0.22 8.53
N ASP A 114 15.23 1.44 7.98
CA ASP A 114 14.04 2.20 7.53
C ASP A 114 13.39 1.62 6.25
N TYR A 115 13.50 0.32 5.98
CA TYR A 115 12.80 -0.27 4.85
C TYR A 115 11.30 -0.33 5.16
N ASN A 116 10.53 0.51 4.47
CA ASN A 116 9.08 0.55 4.61
C ASN A 116 8.47 -0.44 3.61
N GLU A 117 7.91 -1.52 4.12
CA GLU A 117 7.39 -2.59 3.27
C GLU A 117 6.17 -2.11 2.46
N LYS A 118 6.33 -2.02 1.14
CA LYS A 118 5.22 -1.73 0.25
C LYS A 118 4.48 -3.02 -0.10
N TYR A 119 3.14 -2.94 -0.14
CA TYR A 119 2.25 -4.01 -0.56
C TYR A 119 2.21 -5.29 0.31
N GLU A 120 2.88 -5.31 1.49
CA GLU A 120 2.86 -6.48 2.40
C GLU A 120 1.43 -6.85 2.83
N CYS A 121 0.58 -5.85 3.13
CA CYS A 121 -0.79 -6.12 3.56
C CYS A 121 -1.64 -6.63 2.38
N SER A 122 -1.42 -6.11 1.17
CA SER A 122 -2.10 -6.55 -0.05
C SER A 122 -1.82 -8.02 -0.36
N ILE A 123 -0.55 -8.41 -0.45
CA ILE A 123 -0.18 -9.80 -0.76
C ILE A 123 -0.52 -10.74 0.41
N GLY A 124 -0.44 -10.25 1.65
CA GLY A 124 -0.88 -10.99 2.84
C GLY A 124 -2.36 -11.35 2.79
N PHE A 125 -3.21 -10.37 2.44
CA PHE A 125 -4.64 -10.58 2.29
C PHE A 125 -4.98 -11.47 1.09
N LEU A 126 -4.33 -11.25 -0.05
CA LEU A 126 -4.46 -12.09 -1.23
C LEU A 126 -4.17 -13.55 -0.91
N ASN A 127 -3.02 -13.84 -0.30
CA ASN A 127 -2.64 -15.21 0.05
C ASN A 127 -3.60 -15.84 1.06
N TYR A 128 -4.03 -15.07 2.07
CA TYR A 128 -5.07 -15.53 3.00
C TYR A 128 -6.35 -15.93 2.25
N TYR A 129 -6.86 -15.07 1.37
CA TYR A 129 -8.12 -15.32 0.67
C TYR A 129 -8.01 -16.55 -0.24
N LEU A 130 -6.92 -16.67 -1.01
CA LEU A 130 -6.70 -17.80 -1.91
C LEU A 130 -6.56 -19.14 -1.18
N LYS A 131 -5.96 -19.16 0.01
CA LYS A 131 -5.71 -20.40 0.77
C LYS A 131 -6.86 -20.79 1.72
N ASN A 132 -7.62 -19.83 2.23
CA ASN A 132 -8.63 -20.09 3.28
C ASN A 132 -10.07 -19.88 2.82
N GLU A 133 -10.35 -18.81 2.06
CA GLU A 133 -11.73 -18.47 1.66
C GLU A 133 -12.11 -19.11 0.34
N PHE A 134 -11.26 -18.96 -0.67
CA PHE A 134 -11.56 -19.41 -2.03
C PHE A 134 -11.80 -20.94 -2.16
N PRO A 135 -11.04 -21.84 -1.50
CA PRO A 135 -11.23 -23.28 -1.66
C PRO A 135 -12.62 -23.77 -1.27
N LYS A 136 -13.33 -23.06 -0.38
CA LYS A 136 -14.72 -23.34 0.02
C LYS A 136 -15.68 -23.32 -1.17
N TYR A 137 -15.35 -22.60 -2.24
CA TYR A 137 -16.21 -22.40 -3.41
C TYR A 137 -15.73 -23.17 -4.65
N LYS A 138 -14.68 -23.98 -4.55
CA LYS A 138 -14.13 -24.73 -5.69
C LYS A 138 -15.16 -25.68 -6.32
N GLN A 139 -15.90 -26.41 -5.48
CA GLN A 139 -16.95 -27.32 -5.94
C GLN A 139 -18.09 -26.58 -6.63
N LEU A 140 -18.51 -25.43 -6.08
CA LEU A 140 -19.54 -24.57 -6.68
C LEU A 140 -19.16 -24.17 -8.11
N LEU A 141 -17.91 -23.74 -8.32
CA LEU A 141 -17.42 -23.36 -9.64
C LEU A 141 -17.39 -24.55 -10.61
N SER A 142 -16.97 -25.72 -10.15
CA SER A 142 -17.03 -26.95 -10.96
C SER A 142 -18.45 -27.30 -11.38
N THR A 143 -19.44 -27.14 -10.48
CA THR A 143 -20.86 -27.33 -10.81
C THR A 143 -21.33 -26.35 -11.88
N ILE A 144 -20.97 -25.05 -11.78
CA ILE A 144 -21.32 -24.06 -12.80
C ILE A 144 -20.69 -24.39 -14.15
N THR A 145 -19.44 -24.87 -14.17
CA THR A 145 -18.77 -25.28 -15.42
C THR A 145 -19.48 -26.44 -16.11
N LEU A 146 -20.01 -27.41 -15.34
CA LEU A 146 -20.63 -28.61 -15.88
C LEU A 146 -22.11 -28.42 -16.25
N GLU A 147 -22.87 -27.76 -15.38
CA GLU A 147 -24.33 -27.65 -15.49
C GLU A 147 -24.79 -26.26 -15.94
N GLY A 148 -23.97 -25.23 -15.81
CA GLY A 148 -24.36 -23.83 -16.02
C GLY A 148 -24.76 -23.54 -17.47
N LYS A 149 -25.98 -23.05 -17.67
CA LYS A 149 -26.47 -22.51 -18.95
C LYS A 149 -26.58 -21.00 -18.84
N PHE A 150 -25.70 -20.30 -19.52
CA PHE A 150 -25.67 -18.84 -19.53
C PHE A 150 -26.71 -18.30 -20.50
N SER A 151 -27.45 -17.26 -20.10
CA SER A 151 -28.39 -16.59 -21.00
C SER A 151 -27.67 -15.78 -22.09
N ILE A 152 -26.47 -15.29 -21.78
CA ILE A 152 -25.57 -14.57 -22.70
C ILE A 152 -24.34 -15.46 -22.91
N LYS A 153 -23.95 -15.70 -24.17
CA LYS A 153 -22.88 -16.63 -24.50
C LYS A 153 -21.50 -16.08 -24.11
N GLU A 154 -21.33 -14.77 -24.19
CA GLU A 154 -20.13 -14.02 -23.82
C GLU A 154 -19.80 -14.24 -22.33
N ASN A 155 -20.81 -14.26 -21.45
CA ASN A 155 -20.63 -14.53 -20.02
C ASN A 155 -20.03 -15.93 -19.75
N MET A 156 -20.31 -16.91 -20.60
CA MET A 156 -19.75 -18.25 -20.47
C MET A 156 -18.25 -18.25 -20.79
N TYR A 157 -17.85 -17.52 -21.84
CA TYR A 157 -16.44 -17.35 -22.19
C TYR A 157 -15.70 -16.58 -21.09
N GLU A 158 -16.25 -15.45 -20.65
CA GLU A 158 -15.68 -14.68 -19.54
C GLU A 158 -15.56 -15.51 -18.26
N PHE A 159 -16.54 -16.35 -17.94
CA PHE A 159 -16.46 -17.27 -16.80
C PHE A 159 -15.26 -18.22 -16.90
N SER A 160 -15.07 -18.84 -18.06
CA SER A 160 -13.92 -19.74 -18.32
C SER A 160 -12.59 -19.00 -18.23
N ASP A 161 -12.54 -17.77 -18.75
CA ASP A 161 -11.35 -16.92 -18.69
C ASP A 161 -11.04 -16.49 -17.26
N MET A 162 -12.06 -16.17 -16.45
CA MET A 162 -11.90 -15.83 -15.03
C MET A 162 -11.37 -17.02 -14.22
N ILE A 163 -11.85 -18.24 -14.46
CA ILE A 163 -11.30 -19.46 -13.83
C ILE A 163 -9.82 -19.65 -14.21
N SER A 164 -9.48 -19.46 -15.49
CA SER A 164 -8.10 -19.58 -15.98
C SER A 164 -7.19 -18.53 -15.36
N LYS A 165 -7.67 -17.27 -15.28
CA LYS A 165 -6.97 -16.15 -14.65
C LYS A 165 -6.73 -16.38 -13.17
N LEU A 166 -7.73 -16.88 -12.45
CA LEU A 166 -7.59 -17.25 -11.05
C LEU A 166 -6.51 -18.32 -10.84
N ASN A 167 -6.52 -19.39 -11.63
CA ASN A 167 -5.50 -20.43 -11.53
C ASN A 167 -4.10 -19.85 -11.80
N SER A 168 -3.97 -18.94 -12.76
CA SER A 168 -2.72 -18.21 -12.99
C SER A 168 -2.29 -17.37 -11.78
N ILE A 169 -3.21 -16.66 -11.13
CA ILE A 169 -2.93 -15.88 -9.91
C ILE A 169 -2.47 -16.79 -8.77
N ILE A 170 -3.13 -17.95 -8.57
CA ILE A 170 -2.74 -18.93 -7.54
C ILE A 170 -1.31 -19.42 -7.80
N SER A 171 -1.00 -19.83 -9.03
CA SER A 171 0.35 -20.29 -9.39
C SER A 171 1.40 -19.20 -9.21
N LYS A 172 1.11 -17.95 -9.61
CA LYS A 172 2.02 -16.81 -9.42
C LYS A 172 2.25 -16.51 -7.93
N ASN A 173 1.21 -16.58 -7.10
CA ASN A 173 1.33 -16.42 -5.66
C ASN A 173 2.22 -17.52 -5.06
N ASP A 174 1.98 -18.78 -5.41
CA ASP A 174 2.74 -19.91 -4.87
C ASP A 174 4.22 -19.82 -5.29
N PHE A 175 4.49 -19.42 -6.53
CA PHE A 175 5.85 -19.13 -7.01
C PHE A 175 6.52 -18.00 -6.23
N LEU A 176 5.80 -16.93 -5.91
CA LEU A 176 6.34 -15.83 -5.09
C LEU A 176 6.63 -16.27 -3.66
N VAL A 177 5.75 -17.08 -3.04
CA VAL A 177 5.97 -17.67 -1.71
C VAL A 177 7.25 -18.51 -1.70
N GLU A 178 7.46 -19.33 -2.74
CA GLU A 178 8.63 -20.18 -2.89
C GLU A 178 9.92 -19.36 -3.04
N ARG A 179 9.93 -18.35 -3.93
CA ARG A 179 11.12 -17.48 -4.11
C ARG A 179 11.48 -16.70 -2.85
N LEU A 180 10.49 -16.28 -2.06
CA LEU A 180 10.69 -15.57 -0.80
C LEU A 180 11.06 -16.48 0.38
N SER A 181 10.89 -17.80 0.25
CA SER A 181 11.24 -18.76 1.30
C SER A 181 12.73 -18.73 1.63
N SER A 182 13.12 -19.24 2.80
CA SER A 182 14.54 -19.23 3.22
C SER A 182 15.48 -19.97 2.27
N SER A 183 14.97 -20.95 1.53
CA SER A 183 15.69 -21.70 0.48
C SER A 183 15.46 -21.14 -0.93
N GLY A 184 14.55 -20.17 -1.07
CA GLY A 184 14.24 -19.52 -2.34
C GLY A 184 15.30 -18.51 -2.74
N GLU A 185 15.29 -18.15 -4.02
CA GLU A 185 16.22 -17.19 -4.62
C GLU A 185 16.29 -15.88 -3.82
N TYR A 186 15.15 -15.18 -3.66
CA TYR A 186 15.10 -13.92 -2.93
C TYR A 186 15.39 -14.09 -1.43
N GLY A 187 14.87 -15.14 -0.81
CA GLY A 187 15.04 -15.34 0.62
C GLY A 187 16.48 -15.70 1.03
N SER A 188 17.19 -16.47 0.20
CA SER A 188 18.59 -16.84 0.42
C SER A 188 19.54 -15.66 0.18
N GLU A 189 19.33 -14.88 -0.90
CA GLU A 189 20.11 -13.69 -1.18
C GLU A 189 19.96 -12.64 -0.08
N ILE A 190 18.73 -12.33 0.33
CA ILE A 190 18.48 -11.37 1.42
C ILE A 190 19.09 -11.86 2.73
N ALA A 191 19.00 -13.17 3.02
CA ALA A 191 19.62 -13.73 4.22
C ALA A 191 21.15 -13.59 4.20
N HIS A 192 21.78 -13.82 3.05
CA HIS A 192 23.22 -13.62 2.86
C HIS A 192 23.62 -12.17 3.12
N TYR A 193 22.88 -11.20 2.58
CA TYR A 193 23.12 -9.78 2.84
C TYR A 193 22.92 -9.39 4.30
N ALA A 194 21.94 -9.98 5.00
CA ALA A 194 21.69 -9.73 6.41
C ALA A 194 22.76 -10.34 7.35
N SER A 195 23.42 -11.43 6.94
CA SER A 195 24.47 -12.10 7.71
C SER A 195 25.90 -11.65 7.39
N SER A 196 26.09 -10.89 6.32
CA SER A 196 27.43 -10.47 5.87
C SER A 196 28.05 -9.44 6.82
N GLU A 197 29.25 -9.72 7.34
CA GLU A 197 30.06 -8.74 8.10
C GLU A 197 30.61 -7.60 7.23
N LYS A 198 30.68 -7.80 5.91
CA LYS A 198 31.05 -6.74 4.95
C LYS A 198 29.86 -5.85 4.64
N GLU A 199 30.12 -4.55 4.47
CA GLU A 199 29.10 -3.56 4.09
C GLU A 199 28.35 -4.06 2.84
N PRO A 200 27.04 -4.36 2.96
CA PRO A 200 26.29 -4.98 1.89
C PRO A 200 26.23 -4.04 0.68
N ASP A 201 26.23 -4.61 -0.52
CA ASP A 201 25.98 -3.89 -1.77
C ASP A 201 24.54 -3.34 -1.74
N LYS A 202 24.40 -2.10 -1.25
CA LYS A 202 23.12 -1.44 -1.02
C LYS A 202 22.33 -1.28 -2.31
N GLU A 203 22.97 -1.21 -3.46
CA GLU A 203 22.30 -1.09 -4.76
C GLU A 203 21.66 -2.40 -5.17
N LYS A 204 22.36 -3.53 -5.03
CA LYS A 204 21.80 -4.87 -5.31
C LYS A 204 20.68 -5.25 -4.35
N LEU A 205 20.84 -4.94 -3.06
CA LEU A 205 19.77 -5.20 -2.09
C LEU A 205 18.51 -4.39 -2.44
N ARG A 206 18.69 -3.13 -2.85
CA ARG A 206 17.58 -2.28 -3.31
C ARG A 206 16.94 -2.80 -4.59
N SER A 207 17.71 -3.32 -5.55
CA SER A 207 17.14 -3.88 -6.78
C SER A 207 16.29 -5.12 -6.48
N ILE A 208 16.77 -6.03 -5.61
CA ILE A 208 16.01 -7.22 -5.20
C ILE A 208 14.70 -6.80 -4.50
N LEU A 209 14.77 -5.84 -3.56
CA LEU A 209 13.57 -5.34 -2.87
C LEU A 209 12.59 -4.67 -3.83
N PHE A 210 13.09 -3.90 -4.81
CA PHE A 210 12.27 -3.27 -5.83
C PHE A 210 11.57 -4.30 -6.73
N GLU A 211 12.25 -5.39 -7.10
CA GLU A 211 11.63 -6.50 -7.83
C GLU A 211 10.54 -7.20 -7.03
N ILE A 212 10.77 -7.45 -5.73
CA ILE A 212 9.76 -8.02 -4.83
C ILE A 212 8.54 -7.11 -4.74
N GLU A 213 8.75 -5.79 -4.58
CA GLU A 213 7.68 -4.80 -4.57
C GLU A 213 6.90 -4.77 -5.88
N GLY A 214 7.58 -4.83 -7.03
CA GLY A 214 6.96 -4.90 -8.34
C GLY A 214 6.10 -6.15 -8.52
N ASN A 215 6.63 -7.32 -8.17
CA ASN A 215 5.89 -8.58 -8.20
C ASN A 215 4.68 -8.56 -7.27
N ALA A 216 4.82 -7.96 -6.07
CA ALA A 216 3.72 -7.83 -5.11
C ALA A 216 2.60 -6.92 -5.65
N LEU A 217 2.97 -5.78 -6.24
CA LEU A 217 2.02 -4.85 -6.86
C LEU A 217 1.28 -5.51 -8.03
N ASP A 218 2.01 -6.13 -8.95
CA ASP A 218 1.42 -6.78 -10.13
C ASP A 218 0.44 -7.88 -9.74
N LEU A 219 0.77 -8.65 -8.70
CA LEU A 219 -0.10 -9.70 -8.17
C LEU A 219 -1.35 -9.13 -7.50
N ALA A 220 -1.19 -8.09 -6.68
CA ALA A 220 -2.30 -7.41 -6.02
C ALA A 220 -3.26 -6.75 -7.03
N ASP A 221 -2.75 -6.05 -8.04
CA ASP A 221 -3.55 -5.43 -9.10
C ASP A 221 -4.25 -6.49 -9.97
N SER A 222 -3.54 -7.55 -10.35
CA SER A 222 -4.13 -8.68 -11.10
C SER A 222 -5.30 -9.31 -10.35
N PHE A 223 -5.16 -9.48 -9.04
CA PHE A 223 -6.20 -10.02 -8.18
C PHE A 223 -7.36 -9.04 -7.94
N ALA A 224 -7.10 -7.75 -7.75
CA ALA A 224 -8.15 -6.73 -7.63
C ALA A 224 -9.01 -6.63 -8.89
N LYS A 225 -8.39 -6.69 -10.08
CA LYS A 225 -9.09 -6.76 -11.37
C LYS A 225 -9.90 -8.04 -11.51
N PHE A 226 -9.36 -9.17 -11.07
CA PHE A 226 -10.10 -10.44 -11.04
C PHE A 226 -11.33 -10.35 -10.14
N LEU A 227 -11.20 -9.86 -8.90
CA LEU A 227 -12.31 -9.75 -7.96
C LEU A 227 -13.42 -8.86 -8.50
N THR A 228 -13.09 -7.69 -9.06
CA THR A 228 -14.07 -6.77 -9.64
C THR A 228 -14.81 -7.39 -10.84
N GLY A 229 -14.07 -8.03 -11.76
CA GLY A 229 -14.68 -8.68 -12.92
C GLY A 229 -15.58 -9.85 -12.51
N PHE A 230 -15.11 -10.67 -11.57
CA PHE A 230 -15.85 -11.84 -11.11
C PHE A 230 -17.05 -11.48 -10.25
N GLU A 231 -16.99 -10.39 -9.48
CA GLU A 231 -18.15 -9.83 -8.77
C GLU A 231 -19.30 -9.57 -9.76
N ASN A 232 -19.04 -8.79 -10.82
CA ASN A 232 -20.06 -8.42 -11.79
C ASN A 232 -20.70 -9.65 -12.43
N LEU A 233 -19.85 -10.61 -12.81
CA LEU A 233 -20.30 -11.86 -13.42
C LEU A 233 -21.16 -12.69 -12.46
N LEU A 234 -20.76 -12.86 -11.20
CA LEU A 234 -21.50 -13.65 -10.20
C LEU A 234 -22.85 -13.03 -9.84
N PHE A 235 -22.90 -11.71 -9.62
CA PHE A 235 -24.18 -11.02 -9.36
C PHE A 235 -25.09 -11.02 -10.59
N ALA A 236 -24.53 -11.00 -11.80
CA ALA A 236 -25.30 -11.17 -13.01
C ALA A 236 -25.89 -12.57 -13.12
N MET A 237 -25.11 -13.62 -12.84
CA MET A 237 -25.56 -15.02 -12.83
C MET A 237 -26.76 -15.24 -11.90
N LEU A 238 -26.78 -14.56 -10.74
CA LEU A 238 -27.88 -14.57 -9.78
C LEU A 238 -29.11 -13.77 -10.23
N GLY A 239 -28.97 -12.93 -11.27
CA GLY A 239 -30.02 -12.02 -11.73
C GLY A 239 -30.16 -10.74 -10.92
N GLU A 240 -29.25 -10.45 -9.98
CA GLU A 240 -29.29 -9.25 -9.13
C GLU A 240 -28.73 -8.01 -9.84
N LYS A 241 -27.76 -8.19 -10.77
CA LYS A 241 -27.15 -7.12 -11.58
C LYS A 241 -27.17 -7.48 -13.07
N SER A 242 -28.35 -7.51 -13.69
CA SER A 242 -28.44 -7.71 -15.14
C SER A 242 -28.23 -6.42 -15.92
N THR A 243 -27.39 -6.49 -16.95
CA THR A 243 -27.13 -5.40 -17.90
C THR A 243 -27.23 -5.94 -19.33
N VAL A 244 -27.05 -5.10 -20.34
CA VAL A 244 -26.99 -5.55 -21.75
C VAL A 244 -25.85 -6.55 -21.97
N TYR A 245 -24.76 -6.43 -21.21
CA TYR A 245 -23.57 -7.27 -21.34
C TYR A 245 -23.56 -8.45 -20.38
N TYR A 246 -24.33 -8.40 -19.30
CA TYR A 246 -24.31 -9.40 -18.24
C TYR A 246 -25.71 -9.91 -17.90
N GLY A 247 -25.94 -11.23 -18.01
CA GLY A 247 -27.24 -11.85 -17.78
C GLY A 247 -27.20 -13.04 -16.80
N PRO A 248 -28.38 -13.49 -16.34
CA PRO A 248 -28.52 -14.59 -15.39
C PRO A 248 -28.20 -15.95 -16.00
N LEU A 249 -27.98 -16.94 -15.13
CA LEU A 249 -27.98 -18.34 -15.54
C LEU A 249 -29.42 -18.74 -15.91
N ALA A 250 -29.64 -19.12 -17.18
CA ALA A 250 -30.94 -19.50 -17.71
C ALA A 250 -31.53 -20.72 -16.99
N ASN A 251 -30.68 -21.59 -16.43
CA ASN A 251 -31.08 -22.76 -15.67
C ASN A 251 -30.80 -22.64 -14.16
N LEU A 252 -30.67 -21.43 -13.61
CA LEU A 252 -30.35 -21.20 -12.20
C LEU A 252 -31.25 -22.01 -11.24
N ASN A 253 -32.54 -22.15 -11.55
CA ASN A 253 -33.52 -22.88 -10.73
C ASN A 253 -33.52 -24.40 -10.94
N LYS A 254 -32.65 -24.93 -11.80
CA LYS A 254 -32.59 -26.36 -12.15
C LYS A 254 -31.24 -27.01 -11.80
N ILE A 255 -30.19 -26.23 -11.56
CA ILE A 255 -28.85 -26.72 -11.22
C ILE A 255 -28.91 -27.52 -9.89
N MET A 256 -28.22 -28.66 -9.83
CA MET A 256 -28.17 -29.58 -8.69
C MET A 256 -29.52 -30.16 -8.23
N GLY A 257 -30.61 -30.00 -9.00
CA GLY A 257 -31.90 -30.64 -8.73
C GLY A 257 -32.43 -30.37 -7.31
N ALA A 258 -32.42 -31.41 -6.45
CA ALA A 258 -32.89 -31.33 -5.07
C ALA A 258 -32.08 -30.34 -4.20
N ASP A 259 -30.78 -30.20 -4.48
CA ASP A 259 -29.87 -29.34 -3.71
C ASP A 259 -29.80 -27.90 -4.29
N ASN A 260 -30.71 -27.54 -5.21
CA ASN A 260 -30.72 -26.23 -5.88
C ASN A 260 -30.78 -25.06 -4.90
N LYS A 261 -31.52 -25.22 -3.79
CA LYS A 261 -31.64 -24.16 -2.79
C LYS A 261 -30.29 -23.85 -2.14
N GLU A 262 -29.58 -24.88 -1.70
CA GLU A 262 -28.25 -24.75 -1.12
C GLU A 262 -27.24 -24.21 -2.13
N PHE A 263 -27.31 -24.66 -3.39
CA PHE A 263 -26.49 -24.14 -4.47
C PHE A 263 -26.65 -22.61 -4.63
N LYS A 264 -27.88 -22.11 -4.68
CA LYS A 264 -28.15 -20.66 -4.80
C LYS A 264 -27.66 -19.88 -3.59
N GLU A 265 -27.86 -20.41 -2.39
CA GLU A 265 -27.35 -19.79 -1.16
C GLU A 265 -25.82 -19.73 -1.16
N ASN A 266 -25.14 -20.79 -1.58
CA ASN A 266 -23.68 -20.83 -1.68
C ASN A 266 -23.15 -19.91 -2.80
N LEU A 267 -23.86 -19.79 -3.92
CA LEU A 267 -23.54 -18.84 -4.98
C LEU A 267 -23.67 -17.39 -4.52
N ALA A 268 -24.74 -17.08 -3.78
CA ALA A 268 -24.92 -15.77 -3.16
C ALA A 268 -23.78 -15.47 -2.15
N LYS A 269 -23.50 -16.40 -1.22
CA LYS A 269 -22.38 -16.27 -0.27
C LYS A 269 -21.06 -16.01 -0.99
N PHE A 270 -20.82 -16.71 -2.10
CA PHE A 270 -19.62 -16.52 -2.89
C PHE A 270 -19.54 -15.13 -3.53
N ALA A 271 -20.62 -14.66 -4.15
CA ALA A 271 -20.70 -13.32 -4.74
C ALA A 271 -20.42 -12.22 -3.69
N TYR A 272 -21.01 -12.34 -2.51
CA TYR A 272 -20.76 -11.41 -1.39
C TYR A 272 -19.32 -11.51 -0.86
N SER A 273 -18.77 -12.73 -0.73
CA SER A 273 -17.36 -12.92 -0.34
C SER A 273 -16.40 -12.23 -1.32
N ILE A 274 -16.63 -12.35 -2.63
CA ILE A 274 -15.82 -11.71 -3.66
C ILE A 274 -15.95 -10.18 -3.61
N LYS A 275 -17.18 -9.67 -3.43
CA LYS A 275 -17.42 -8.23 -3.26
C LYS A 275 -16.67 -7.67 -2.05
N PHE A 276 -16.81 -8.30 -0.89
CA PHE A 276 -16.13 -7.86 0.32
C PHE A 276 -14.61 -7.95 0.21
N ALA A 277 -14.10 -9.00 -0.46
CA ALA A 277 -12.67 -9.10 -0.76
C ALA A 277 -12.20 -7.97 -1.68
N SER A 278 -13.00 -7.59 -2.69
CA SER A 278 -12.70 -6.48 -3.60
C SER A 278 -12.62 -5.16 -2.83
N GLU A 279 -13.64 -4.85 -2.02
CA GLU A 279 -13.69 -3.64 -1.19
C GLU A 279 -12.51 -3.54 -0.21
N VAL A 280 -12.15 -4.66 0.43
CA VAL A 280 -11.04 -4.71 1.38
C VAL A 280 -9.71 -4.54 0.66
N LEU A 281 -9.45 -5.28 -0.43
CA LEU A 281 -8.18 -5.20 -1.15
C LEU A 281 -7.95 -3.81 -1.77
N GLN A 282 -8.97 -3.21 -2.37
CA GLN A 282 -8.86 -1.84 -2.91
C GLN A 282 -8.52 -0.84 -1.80
N ALA A 283 -9.18 -0.93 -0.64
CA ALA A 283 -8.88 -0.07 0.50
C ALA A 283 -7.45 -0.28 1.04
N ILE A 284 -6.94 -1.52 1.02
CA ILE A 284 -5.55 -1.83 1.40
C ILE A 284 -4.58 -1.17 0.42
N ILE A 285 -4.76 -1.37 -0.89
CA ILE A 285 -3.90 -0.79 -1.93
C ILE A 285 -3.87 0.74 -1.82
N GLU A 286 -5.03 1.38 -1.63
CA GLU A 286 -5.12 2.83 -1.43
C GLU A 286 -4.35 3.29 -0.19
N MET A 287 -4.42 2.54 0.91
CA MET A 287 -3.73 2.87 2.16
C MET A 287 -2.21 2.71 2.02
N GLU A 288 -1.76 1.69 1.29
CA GLU A 288 -0.34 1.42 1.03
C GLU A 288 0.28 2.44 0.07
N ASN A 289 -0.51 3.01 -0.84
CA ASN A 289 -0.08 4.05 -1.78
C ASN A 289 0.01 5.46 -1.17
N ILE A 290 -0.37 5.66 0.10
CA ILE A 290 -0.19 6.95 0.78
C ILE A 290 1.30 7.15 1.07
N SER A 291 1.98 7.94 0.22
CA SER A 291 3.39 8.33 0.40
C SER A 291 3.56 9.28 1.59
N VAL A 292 4.06 8.75 2.71
CA VAL A 292 4.43 9.46 3.95
C VAL A 292 5.87 9.97 3.89
#